data_AF-A0A9R1WSE5-F1
#
_entry.id   AF-A0A9R1WSE5-F1
#
_cell.length_a   1.000
_cell.length_b   1.000
_cell.length_c   1.000
_cell.angle_alpha   90.00
_cell.angle_beta   90.00
_cell.angle_gamma   90.00
#
_symmetry.space_group_name_H-M   'P 1'
#
loop_
_entity.id
_entity.type
_entity.pdbx_description
1 polymer ?
#
loop_
_entity_poly.entity_id
_entity_poly.type
_entity_poly.pdbx_seq_one_letter_code
_entity_poly.pdbx_strand_id
1 'polypeptide(L)'
;MDHIEANPGVPIYVLQDQLQKQYGVNISEYKAFRAKAVAIKITIGDYTKQYGVLRDYVLELQKTNEGTTVKIDVVSKPMYSSPNKQFKMVYVYLRPLTKVLIIVSRGMP
;
A
#
# COMPACT_ATOMS: atom_id res chain seq x y z
N MET A 1 4.08 -13.22 -19.02
CA MET A 1 2.82 -13.11 -18.27
C MET A 1 2.65 -11.63 -18.01
N ASP A 2 1.83 -10.97 -18.83
CA ASP A 2 1.70 -9.52 -18.78
C ASP A 2 0.94 -9.15 -17.50
N HIS A 3 1.60 -8.38 -16.65
CA HIS A 3 1.01 -7.82 -15.45
C HIS A 3 -0.07 -6.83 -15.90
N ILE A 4 -1.33 -7.25 -15.85
CA ILE A 4 -2.45 -6.31 -15.83
C ILE A 4 -2.27 -5.50 -14.55
N GLU A 5 -1.66 -4.32 -14.63
CA GLU A 5 -1.69 -3.36 -13.54
C GLU A 5 -3.17 -3.08 -13.25
N ALA A 6 -3.65 -3.65 -12.15
CA ALA A 6 -5.05 -3.58 -11.78
C ALA A 6 -5.39 -2.14 -11.39
N ASN A 7 -5.85 -1.34 -12.35
CA ASN A 7 -6.44 -0.05 -12.06
C ASN A 7 -7.75 -0.29 -11.27
N PRO A 8 -7.82 0.07 -9.97
CA PRO A 8 -8.97 -0.24 -9.12
C PRO A 8 -10.26 0.44 -9.61
N GLY A 9 -10.12 1.53 -10.36
CA GLY A 9 -11.22 2.33 -10.90
C GLY A 9 -11.91 1.74 -12.14
N VAL A 10 -11.40 0.64 -12.71
CA VAL A 10 -12.01 0.04 -13.91
C VAL A 10 -13.37 -0.57 -13.56
N PRO A 11 -14.46 -0.22 -14.27
CA PRO A 11 -15.77 -0.81 -14.03
C PRO A 11 -15.77 -2.34 -14.20
N ILE A 12 -16.56 -3.04 -13.39
CA ILE A 12 -16.58 -4.53 -13.35
C ILE A 12 -17.00 -5.11 -14.71
N TYR A 13 -17.95 -4.48 -15.41
CA TYR A 13 -18.43 -4.95 -16.71
C TYR A 13 -17.32 -4.96 -17.78
N VAL A 14 -16.37 -4.01 -17.72
CA VAL A 14 -15.24 -3.94 -18.65
C VAL A 14 -14.30 -5.12 -18.41
N LEU A 15 -13.97 -5.39 -17.14
CA LEU A 15 -13.14 -6.52 -16.74
C LEU A 15 -13.79 -7.84 -17.14
N GLN A 16 -15.10 -7.95 -16.94
CA GLN A 16 -15.87 -9.13 -17.33
C GLN A 16 -15.81 -9.36 -18.84
N ASP A 17 -16.13 -8.37 -19.67
CA ASP A 17 -16.09 -8.48 -21.13
C ASP A 17 -14.69 -8.86 -21.65
N GLN A 18 -13.64 -8.24 -21.11
CA GLN A 18 -12.26 -8.56 -21.47
C GLN A 18 -11.89 -10.00 -21.13
N LEU A 19 -12.20 -10.46 -19.91
CA LEU A 19 -11.89 -11.83 -19.48
C LEU A 19 -12.72 -12.87 -20.24
N GLN A 20 -13.99 -12.58 -20.52
CA GLN A 20 -14.83 -13.48 -21.31
C GLN A 20 -14.31 -13.63 -22.74
N LYS A 21 -13.90 -12.53 -23.40
CA LYS A 21 -13.29 -12.56 -24.74
C LYS A 21 -11.96 -13.29 -24.76
N GLN A 22 -11.12 -13.07 -23.75
CA GLN A 22 -9.78 -13.66 -23.69
C GLN A 22 -9.81 -15.17 -23.45
N TYR A 23 -10.69 -15.63 -22.55
CA TYR A 23 -10.70 -17.04 -22.11
C TYR A 23 -11.86 -17.85 -22.68
N GLY A 24 -12.76 -17.23 -23.46
CA GLY A 24 -13.91 -17.90 -24.07
C GLY A 24 -14.92 -18.46 -23.06
N VAL A 25 -14.91 -17.96 -21.82
CA VAL A 25 -15.77 -18.46 -20.73
C VAL A 25 -16.82 -17.43 -20.36
N ASN A 26 -18.00 -17.88 -19.94
CA ASN A 26 -19.02 -17.00 -19.39
C ASN A 26 -18.79 -16.80 -17.89
N ILE A 27 -18.56 -15.55 -17.49
CA ILE A 27 -18.33 -15.14 -16.10
C ILE A 27 -19.60 -14.44 -15.62
N SER A 28 -20.19 -14.90 -14.51
CA SER A 28 -21.30 -14.21 -13.86
C SER A 28 -20.82 -12.89 -13.21
N GLU A 29 -21.68 -11.87 -13.24
CA GLU A 29 -21.43 -10.58 -12.60
C GLU A 29 -21.04 -10.72 -11.11
N TYR A 30 -21.72 -11.61 -10.37
CA TYR A 30 -21.41 -11.86 -8.96
C TYR A 30 -19.99 -12.43 -8.76
N LYS A 31 -19.55 -13.31 -9.67
CA LYS A 31 -18.18 -13.86 -9.64
C LYS A 31 -17.15 -12.78 -9.96
N ALA A 32 -17.42 -11.93 -10.95
CA ALA A 32 -16.56 -10.81 -11.30
C ALA A 32 -16.44 -9.79 -10.16
N PHE A 33 -17.56 -9.46 -9.49
CA PHE A 33 -17.59 -8.58 -8.32
C PHE A 33 -16.73 -9.13 -7.17
N ARG A 34 -16.92 -10.40 -6.81
CA ARG A 34 -16.15 -11.05 -5.74
C ARG A 34 -14.66 -11.14 -6.06
N ALA A 35 -14.32 -11.53 -7.29
CA ALA A 35 -12.93 -11.58 -7.74
C ALA A 35 -12.27 -10.20 -7.69
N LYS A 36 -12.97 -9.15 -8.14
CA LYS A 36 -12.47 -7.77 -8.04
C LYS A 36 -12.22 -7.35 -6.60
N ALA A 37 -13.13 -7.66 -5.67
CA ALA A 37 -12.94 -7.34 -4.25
C ALA A 37 -11.71 -8.04 -3.65
N VAL A 38 -11.48 -9.31 -4.01
CA VAL A 38 -10.28 -10.06 -3.58
C VAL A 38 -9.02 -9.46 -4.20
N ALA A 39 -9.04 -9.15 -5.49
CA ALA A 39 -7.91 -8.52 -6.18
C ALA A 39 -7.56 -7.16 -5.57
N ILE A 40 -8.56 -6.31 -5.28
CA ILE A 40 -8.37 -5.02 -4.59
C ILE A 40 -7.69 -5.24 -3.24
N LYS A 41 -8.17 -6.19 -2.44
CA LYS A 41 -7.58 -6.50 -1.14
C LYS A 41 -6.13 -6.96 -1.25
N ILE A 42 -5.78 -7.71 -2.30
CA ILE A 42 -4.41 -8.16 -2.56
C ILE A 42 -3.53 -6.98 -3.02
N THR A 43 -4.02 -6.16 -3.95
CA THR A 43 -3.26 -5.04 -4.53
C THR A 43 -3.01 -3.93 -3.51
N ILE A 44 -4.03 -3.54 -2.74
CA ILE A 44 -3.91 -2.53 -1.69
C ILE A 44 -3.14 -3.10 -0.49
N GLY A 45 -3.30 -4.39 -0.22
CA GLY A 45 -2.68 -5.05 0.92
C GLY A 45 -3.35 -4.71 2.25
N ASP A 46 -2.70 -5.17 3.32
CA ASP A 46 -3.14 -4.93 4.70
C ASP A 46 -2.23 -3.85 5.31
N TYR A 47 -2.75 -2.63 5.39
CA TYR A 47 -2.03 -1.48 5.96
C TYR A 47 -1.53 -1.78 7.39
N THR A 48 -2.29 -2.53 8.19
CA THR A 48 -1.89 -2.88 9.56
C THR A 48 -0.62 -3.72 9.56
N LYS A 49 -0.50 -4.68 8.63
CA LYS A 49 0.72 -5.47 8.47
C LYS A 49 1.89 -4.63 7.93
N GLN A 50 1.63 -3.77 6.94
CA GLN A 50 2.66 -2.91 6.34
C GLN A 50 3.26 -1.93 7.38
N TYR A 51 2.43 -1.29 8.22
CA TYR A 51 2.92 -0.41 9.28
C TYR A 51 3.51 -1.16 10.48
N GLY A 52 3.11 -2.42 10.72
CA GLY A 52 3.71 -3.28 11.74
C GLY A 52 5.22 -3.44 11.54
N VAL A 53 5.66 -3.69 10.30
CA VAL A 53 7.07 -3.86 9.96
C VAL A 53 7.89 -2.59 10.23
N LEU A 54 7.32 -1.41 9.99
CA LEU A 54 8.00 -0.14 10.28
C LEU A 54 8.30 0.01 11.77
N ARG A 55 7.40 -0.44 12.65
CA ARG A 55 7.64 -0.40 14.10
C ARG A 55 8.83 -1.28 14.47
N ASP A 56 8.84 -2.52 14.00
CA ASP A 56 9.91 -3.48 14.31
C ASP A 56 11.26 -2.97 13.79
N TYR A 57 11.27 -2.39 12.58
CA TYR A 57 12.46 -1.77 12.01
C TYR A 57 13.01 -0.61 12.85
N VAL A 58 12.13 0.27 13.36
CA VAL A 58 12.55 1.38 14.23
C VAL A 58 13.15 0.88 15.54
N LEU A 59 12.58 -0.16 16.13
CA LEU A 59 13.10 -0.76 17.37
C LEU A 59 14.49 -1.39 17.14
N GLU A 60 14.67 -2.14 16.06
CA GLU A 60 15.97 -2.72 15.72
C GLU A 60 17.02 -1.65 15.39
N LEU A 61 16.61 -0.56 14.72
CA LEU A 61 17.49 0.59 14.46
C LEU A 61 17.96 1.25 15.75
N GLN A 62 17.06 1.48 16.71
CA GLN A 62 17.40 2.09 18.00
C GLN A 62 18.29 1.20 18.85
N LYS A 63 18.08 -0.12 18.80
CA LYS A 63 18.90 -1.11 19.50
C LYS A 63 20.32 -1.19 18.93
N THR A 64 20.45 -1.14 17.61
CA THR A 64 21.75 -1.29 16.93
C THR A 64 22.55 0.02 16.91
N ASN A 65 21.87 1.17 16.90
CA ASN A 65 22.49 2.49 16.78
C ASN A 65 21.98 3.40 17.91
N GLU A 66 22.71 3.42 19.02
CA GLU A 66 22.40 4.30 20.15
C GLU A 66 22.34 5.78 19.72
N GLY A 67 21.30 6.47 20.17
CA GLY A 67 21.05 7.86 19.80
C GLY A 67 20.38 8.07 18.44
N THR A 68 19.86 7.00 17.82
CA THR A 68 18.98 7.10 16.65
C THR A 68 17.62 7.66 17.01
N THR A 69 17.16 8.64 16.24
CA THR A 69 15.82 9.23 16.39
C THR A 69 15.03 8.98 15.13
N VAL A 70 13.79 8.50 15.27
CA VAL A 70 12.88 8.30 14.14
C VAL A 70 11.62 9.14 14.32
N LYS A 71 11.20 9.83 13.24
CA LYS A 71 9.94 10.57 13.18
C LYS A 71 9.11 10.07 12.01
N ILE A 72 7.87 9.67 12.28
CA ILE A 72 6.91 9.24 11.27
C ILE A 72 5.85 10.32 11.10
N ASP A 73 5.80 10.91 9.91
CA ASP A 73 4.81 11.92 9.56
C ASP A 73 3.67 11.30 8.75
N VAL A 74 2.45 11.74 9.08
CA VAL A 74 1.20 11.24 8.50
C VAL A 74 0.42 12.44 7.96
N VAL A 75 -0.37 12.25 6.91
CA VAL A 75 -1.22 13.30 6.34
C VAL A 75 -2.17 13.80 7.42
N SER A 76 -2.11 15.11 7.72
CA SER A 76 -2.80 15.72 8.86
C SER A 76 -4.31 15.81 8.66
N LYS A 77 -4.76 15.97 7.42
CA LYS A 77 -6.18 16.08 7.07
C LYS A 77 -6.64 14.75 6.45
N PRO A 78 -7.53 13.99 7.10
CA PRO A 78 -8.18 12.87 6.42
C PRO A 78 -8.92 13.43 5.22
N MET A 79 -8.67 12.86 4.05
CA MET A 79 -9.42 13.20 2.85
C MET A 79 -10.81 12.57 3.01
N TYR A 80 -11.89 13.23 2.56
CA TYR A 80 -13.24 12.66 2.67
C TYR A 80 -13.37 11.26 2.03
N SER A 81 -12.46 10.92 1.11
CA SER A 81 -12.37 9.61 0.44
C SER A 81 -11.63 8.54 1.24
N SER A 82 -10.87 8.89 2.29
CA SER A 82 -10.06 7.95 3.08
C SER A 82 -10.12 8.32 4.57
N PRO A 83 -10.93 7.62 5.38
CA PRO A 83 -11.06 7.90 6.82
C PRO A 83 -9.78 7.57 7.61
N ASN A 84 -8.90 6.75 7.03
CA ASN A 84 -7.62 6.37 7.63
C ASN A 84 -6.54 7.42 7.33
N LYS A 85 -5.72 7.74 8.33
CA LYS A 85 -4.58 8.65 8.14
C LYS A 85 -3.57 8.01 7.18
N GLN A 86 -3.30 8.67 6.06
CA GLN A 86 -2.36 8.20 5.06
C GLN A 86 -0.93 8.53 5.46
N PHE A 87 -0.03 7.56 5.35
CA PHE A 87 1.39 7.79 5.60
C PHE A 87 1.98 8.82 4.64
N LYS A 88 2.82 9.70 5.17
CA LYS A 88 3.51 10.71 4.38
C LYS A 88 5.00 10.40 4.26
N MET A 89 5.70 10.25 5.38
CA MET A 89 7.16 10.08 5.36
C MET A 89 7.72 9.50 6.66
N VAL A 90 8.86 8.81 6.59
CA VAL A 90 9.71 8.51 7.75
C VAL A 90 11.03 9.26 7.64
N TYR A 91 11.40 9.93 8.73
CA TYR A 91 12.71 10.53 8.95
C TYR A 91 13.50 9.67 9.93
N VAL A 92 14.69 9.23 9.53
CA VAL A 92 15.62 8.50 10.40
C VAL A 92 16.89 9.34 10.58
N TYR A 93 17.17 9.73 11.81
CA TYR A 93 18.40 10.39 12.21
C TYR A 93 19.33 9.38 12.86
N LEU A 94 20.46 9.10 12.20
CA LEU A 94 21.48 8.19 12.71
C LEU A 94 22.64 9.01 13.29
N ARG A 95 22.69 9.10 14.62
CA ARG A 95 23.76 9.81 15.35
C ARG A 95 25.18 9.38 14.89
N PRO A 96 25.47 8.08 14.69
CA PRO A 96 26.82 7.65 14.27
C PRO A 96 27.22 8.12 12.87
N LEU A 97 26.25 8.43 11.99
CA LEU A 97 26.50 8.73 10.58
C LEU A 97 26.39 10.22 10.23
N THR A 98 26.03 11.08 11.19
CA THR A 98 25.76 12.54 10.99
C THR A 98 24.89 12.83 9.74
N LYS A 99 24.03 11.89 9.35
CA LYS A 99 23.22 11.93 8.14
C LYS A 99 21.77 11.59 8.45
N VAL A 100 20.86 12.26 7.75
CA VAL A 100 19.42 11.96 7.77
C VAL A 100 19.10 11.09 6.56
N LEU A 101 18.52 9.91 6.81
CA LEU A 101 17.94 9.08 5.76
C LEU A 101 16.44 9.38 5.67
N ILE A 102 16.00 9.85 4.52
CA ILE A 102 14.60 10.13 4.24
C ILE A 102 14.04 8.96 3.43
N ILE A 103 13.10 8.22 4.02
CA ILE A 103 12.36 7.18 3.31
C ILE A 103 11.00 7.77 2.93
N VAL A 104 10.88 8.19 1.67
CA VAL A 104 9.62 8.67 1.09
C VAL A 104 8.84 7.46 0.60
N SER A 105 7.70 7.16 1.22
CA SER A 105 6.72 6.30 0.54
C SER A 105 6.07 7.16 -0.53
N ARG A 106 6.24 6.80 -1.80
CA ARG A 106 5.26 7.24 -2.81
C ARG A 106 3.91 6.74 -2.33
N GLY A 107 2.93 7.65 -2.25
CA GLY A 107 1.62 7.33 -1.69
C GLY A 107 1.06 6.09 -2.37
N MET A 108 0.85 5.03 -1.58
CA MET A 108 -0.03 3.96 -2.01
C MET A 108 -1.46 4.55 -1.96
N PRO A 109 -2.21 4.50 -3.06
CA PRO A 109 -3.58 5.00 -3.11
C PRO A 109 -4.51 4.29 -2.12
#